data_AF-A0AAP6UTH4-F1
#
_entry.id   AF-A0AAP6UTH4-F1
#
_cell.length_a   1.000
_cell.length_b   1.000
_cell.length_c   1.000
_cell.angle_alpha   90.00
_cell.angle_beta   90.00
_cell.angle_gamma   90.00
#
_symmetry.space_group_name_H-M   'P 1'
#
loop_
_entity.id
_entity.type
_entity.pdbx_description
1 polymer ?
#
loop_
_entity_poly.entity_id
_entity_poly.type
_entity_poly.pdbx_seq_one_letter_code
_entity_poly.pdbx_strand_id
1 'polypeptide(L)'
;MKIIREAMAGTLESSDVMVRIAPAEGPQHDLLIASSVEKQFGAAIRRTLLEVLQRYEVEPVQVIVDDKGALDCVLRARLETALMRACEGGQLPWEAKDENAE
;
A
#
# COMPACT_ATOMS: atom_id res chain seq x y z
N MET A 1 12.10 2.77 3.32
CA MET A 1 11.83 2.85 1.86
C MET A 1 11.40 4.26 1.47
N LYS A 2 12.00 4.84 0.41
CA LYS A 2 11.62 6.18 -0.08
C LYS A 2 10.76 6.10 -1.34
N ILE A 3 9.70 6.89 -1.37
CA ILE A 3 8.79 7.01 -2.53
C ILE A 3 9.23 8.20 -3.37
N ILE A 4 9.58 7.95 -4.63
CA ILE A 4 10.21 8.95 -5.51
C ILE A 4 9.33 9.38 -6.69
N ARG A 5 8.26 8.63 -6.96
CA ARG A 5 7.30 8.91 -8.03
C ARG A 5 5.92 8.44 -7.63
N GLU A 6 4.92 8.94 -8.35
CA GLU A 6 3.56 8.44 -8.20
C GLU A 6 3.42 7.02 -8.76
N ALA A 7 2.62 6.19 -8.10
CA ALA A 7 2.23 4.89 -8.61
C ALA A 7 0.83 4.50 -8.16
N MET A 8 0.25 3.53 -8.86
CA MET A 8 -1.03 2.96 -8.50
C MET A 8 -1.08 1.45 -8.71
N ALA A 9 -1.97 0.78 -7.99
CA ALA A 9 -2.29 -0.62 -8.16
C ALA A 9 -3.74 -0.93 -7.75
N GLY A 10 -4.36 -1.86 -8.48
CA GLY A 10 -5.72 -2.33 -8.25
C GLY A 10 -6.74 -1.71 -9.20
N THR A 11 -8.02 -1.90 -8.90
CA THR A 11 -9.15 -1.50 -9.73
C THR A 11 -10.29 -0.93 -8.87
N LEU A 12 -11.28 -0.30 -9.50
CA LEU A 12 -12.50 0.19 -8.83
C LEU A 12 -13.65 -0.84 -8.89
N GLU A 13 -13.32 -2.10 -9.14
CA GLU A 13 -14.28 -3.20 -9.22
C GLU A 13 -14.64 -3.74 -7.83
N SER A 14 -15.80 -4.39 -7.72
CA SER A 14 -16.24 -5.02 -6.47
C SER A 14 -15.21 -6.00 -5.93
N SER A 15 -14.99 -5.99 -4.62
CA SER A 15 -14.02 -6.85 -3.91
C SER A 15 -12.55 -6.57 -4.25
N ASP A 16 -12.23 -5.49 -4.96
CA ASP A 16 -10.87 -4.97 -5.15
C ASP A 16 -10.74 -3.55 -4.56
N VAL A 17 -9.51 -3.04 -4.56
CA VAL A 17 -9.18 -1.72 -4.03
C VAL A 17 -8.20 -1.02 -4.95
N MET A 18 -8.46 0.25 -5.24
CA MET A 18 -7.50 1.11 -5.94
C MET A 18 -6.64 1.83 -4.90
N VAL A 19 -5.34 1.59 -4.95
CA VAL A 19 -4.35 2.28 -4.12
C VAL A 19 -3.51 3.19 -5.01
N ARG A 20 -3.42 4.47 -4.64
CA ARG A 20 -2.53 5.46 -5.25
C ARG A 20 -1.56 5.97 -4.21
N ILE A 21 -0.30 6.09 -4.59
CA ILE A 21 0.79 6.51 -3.72
C ILE A 21 1.56 7.63 -4.40
N ALA A 22 1.88 8.68 -3.64
CA ALA A 22 2.69 9.80 -4.09
C ALA A 22 3.71 10.22 -3.00
N PRO A 23 4.87 10.78 -3.37
CA PRO A 23 5.78 11.40 -2.42
C PRO A 23 5.04 12.46 -1.58
N ALA A 24 5.31 12.53 -0.27
CA ALA A 24 4.77 13.57 0.59
C ALA A 24 5.88 14.39 1.23
N GLU A 25 5.64 15.70 1.40
CA GLU A 25 6.60 16.63 2.02
C GLU A 25 6.37 16.79 3.54
N GLY A 26 5.27 16.22 4.07
CA GLY A 26 4.89 16.32 5.47
C GLY A 26 5.68 15.39 6.41
N PRO A 27 5.63 15.62 7.74
CA PRO A 27 6.35 14.80 8.72
C PRO A 27 5.69 13.43 8.99
N GLN A 28 4.47 13.20 8.48
CA GLN A 28 3.68 12.00 8.73
C GLN A 28 3.04 11.49 7.44
N HIS A 29 2.63 10.23 7.43
CA HIS A 29 1.85 9.67 6.33
C HIS A 29 0.50 10.37 6.19
N ASP A 30 0.17 10.77 4.96
CA ASP A 30 -1.14 11.32 4.61
C ASP A 30 -2.01 10.19 4.06
N LEU A 31 -3.02 9.77 4.85
CA LEU A 31 -3.87 8.63 4.53
C LEU A 31 -5.31 9.07 4.26
N LEU A 32 -5.71 9.02 2.99
CA LEU A 32 -7.06 9.31 2.51
C LEU A 32 -7.74 7.99 2.13
N ILE A 33 -8.80 7.62 2.86
CA ILE A 33 -9.50 6.35 2.68
C ILE A 33 -10.95 6.67 2.33
N ALA A 34 -11.43 6.09 1.23
CA ALA A 34 -12.84 6.02 0.87
C ALA A 34 -13.19 4.54 0.72
N SER A 35 -14.19 4.05 1.45
CA SER A 35 -14.58 2.64 1.39
C SER A 35 -16.10 2.47 1.37
N SER A 36 -16.60 1.54 0.56
CA SER A 36 -18.03 1.14 0.60
C SER A 36 -18.42 0.48 1.93
N VAL A 37 -17.44 -0.05 2.67
CA VAL A 37 -17.62 -0.75 3.94
C VAL A 37 -16.99 -0.01 5.13
N GLU A 38 -16.71 1.30 4.96
CA GLU A 38 -15.96 2.11 5.93
C GLU A 38 -16.55 2.09 7.34
N LYS A 39 -17.88 2.10 7.45
CA LYS A 39 -18.58 2.07 8.75
C LYS A 39 -18.23 0.83 9.60
N GLN A 40 -17.90 -0.29 8.97
CA GLN A 40 -17.61 -1.56 9.64
C GLN A 40 -16.10 -1.82 9.72
N PHE A 41 -15.36 -1.49 8.66
CA PHE A 41 -13.96 -1.90 8.53
C PHE A 41 -12.97 -0.75 8.35
N GLY A 42 -13.38 0.52 8.39
CA GLY A 42 -12.49 1.66 8.18
C GLY A 42 -11.28 1.70 9.11
N ALA A 43 -11.49 1.35 10.40
CA ALA A 43 -10.40 1.23 11.37
C ALA A 43 -9.43 0.09 11.05
N ALA A 44 -9.94 -1.06 10.57
CA ALA A 44 -9.13 -2.21 10.18
C ALA A 44 -8.31 -1.90 8.93
N ILE A 45 -8.92 -1.27 7.91
CA ILE A 45 -8.24 -0.81 6.69
C ILE A 45 -7.08 0.12 7.05
N ARG A 46 -7.34 1.16 7.86
CA ARG A 46 -6.30 2.11 8.30
C ARG A 46 -5.16 1.41 9.04
N ARG A 47 -5.48 0.47 9.93
CA ARG A 47 -4.47 -0.31 10.66
C ARG A 47 -3.60 -1.11 9.69
N THR A 48 -4.20 -1.81 8.73
CA THR A 48 -3.47 -2.59 7.72
C THR A 48 -2.55 -1.72 6.89
N LEU A 49 -2.99 -0.53 6.46
CA LEU A 49 -2.13 0.42 5.74
C LEU A 49 -0.90 0.80 6.57
N LEU A 50 -1.11 1.19 7.84
CA LEU A 50 -0.03 1.58 8.74
C LEU A 50 0.94 0.42 9.03
N GLU A 51 0.42 -0.79 9.26
CA GLU A 51 1.24 -1.99 9.47
C GLU A 51 2.15 -2.26 8.28
N VAL A 52 1.63 -2.16 7.05
CA VAL A 52 2.43 -2.37 5.83
C VAL A 52 3.47 -1.26 5.65
N LEU A 53 3.07 0.01 5.80
CA LEU A 53 4.00 1.14 5.71
C LEU A 53 5.13 1.03 6.74
N GLN A 54 4.80 0.63 7.97
CA GLN A 54 5.78 0.38 9.03
C GLN A 54 6.70 -0.81 8.69
N ARG A 55 6.14 -1.91 8.17
CA ARG A 55 6.90 -3.12 7.82
C ARG A 55 8.01 -2.85 6.79
N TYR A 56 7.74 -1.98 5.81
CA TYR A 56 8.71 -1.57 4.79
C TYR A 56 9.47 -0.29 5.14
N GLU A 57 9.31 0.19 6.39
CA GLU A 57 9.93 1.41 6.91
C GLU A 57 9.77 2.58 5.94
N VAL A 58 8.57 2.74 5.39
CA VAL A 58 8.28 3.75 4.36
C VAL A 58 8.42 5.13 5.00
N GLU A 59 9.11 6.05 4.32
CA GLU A 59 9.14 7.47 4.70
C GLU A 59 7.74 8.09 4.60
N PRO A 60 7.49 9.29 5.15
CA PRO A 60 6.22 9.99 4.96
C PRO A 60 5.77 9.98 3.50
N VAL A 61 4.53 9.57 3.28
CA VAL A 61 3.97 9.29 1.95
C VAL A 61 2.48 9.62 1.94
N GLN A 62 1.97 10.05 0.80
CA GLN A 62 0.54 10.14 0.58
C GLN A 62 0.01 8.82 0.04
N VAL A 63 -1.00 8.25 0.69
CA VAL A 63 -1.72 7.06 0.24
C VAL A 63 -3.19 7.39 0.12
N ILE A 64 -3.73 7.21 -1.08
CA ILE A 64 -5.15 7.37 -1.38
C ILE A 64 -5.73 6.00 -1.72
N VAL A 65 -6.77 5.61 -0.99
CA VAL A 65 -7.41 4.29 -1.08
C VAL A 65 -8.88 4.46 -1.45
N ASP A 66 -9.31 3.83 -2.55
CA ASP A 66 -10.72 3.66 -2.91
C ASP A 66 -11.05 2.15 -2.86
N ASP A 67 -11.68 1.75 -1.76
CA ASP A 67 -11.97 0.36 -1.42
C ASP A 67 -13.42 -0.01 -1.74
N LYS A 68 -13.60 -1.10 -2.49
CA LYS A 68 -14.91 -1.66 -2.84
C LYS A 68 -15.19 -2.96 -2.09
N GLY A 69 -14.79 -3.01 -0.82
CA GLY A 69 -14.97 -4.20 0.03
C GLY A 69 -13.92 -5.27 -0.22
N ALA A 70 -12.68 -4.87 -0.48
CA ALA A 70 -11.58 -5.79 -0.68
C ALA A 70 -11.26 -6.54 0.62
N LEU A 71 -10.81 -7.79 0.47
CA LEU A 71 -10.25 -8.54 1.59
C LEU A 71 -8.92 -7.93 2.03
N ASP A 72 -8.55 -8.13 3.29
CA ASP A 72 -7.30 -7.62 3.86
C ASP A 72 -6.06 -8.05 3.06
N CYS A 73 -6.04 -9.31 2.57
CA CYS A 73 -4.95 -9.80 1.73
C CYS A 73 -4.84 -9.07 0.38
N VAL A 74 -5.98 -8.69 -0.21
CA VAL A 74 -6.01 -7.91 -1.46
C VAL A 74 -5.50 -6.50 -1.20
N LEU A 75 -5.94 -5.85 -0.13
CA LEU A 75 -5.45 -4.53 0.28
C LEU A 75 -3.93 -4.53 0.46
N ARG A 76 -3.38 -5.50 1.20
CA ARG A 76 -1.94 -5.66 1.39
C ARG A 76 -1.22 -5.82 0.05
N ALA A 77 -1.68 -6.74 -0.79
CA ALA A 77 -1.06 -7.01 -2.08
C ALA A 77 -1.06 -5.77 -3.01
N ARG A 78 -2.17 -5.01 -3.05
CA ARG A 78 -2.25 -3.77 -3.86
C ARG A 78 -1.36 -2.67 -3.32
N LEU A 79 -1.34 -2.46 -2.01
CA LEU A 79 -0.47 -1.47 -1.38
C LEU A 79 1.00 -1.79 -1.63
N GLU A 80 1.42 -3.04 -1.38
CA GLU A 80 2.79 -3.50 -1.62
C GLU A 80 3.20 -3.33 -3.09
N THR A 81 2.33 -3.72 -4.02
CA THR A 81 2.57 -3.53 -5.46
C THR A 81 2.77 -2.05 -5.81
N ALA A 82 1.94 -1.16 -5.28
CA ALA A 82 2.07 0.26 -5.54
C ALA A 82 3.35 0.85 -4.92
N LEU A 83 3.74 0.42 -3.70
CA LEU A 83 4.99 0.83 -3.06
C LEU A 83 6.21 0.45 -3.90
N MET A 84 6.25 -0.79 -4.39
CA MET A 84 7.34 -1.31 -5.22
C MET A 84 7.46 -0.59 -6.56
N ARG A 85 6.32 -0.19 -7.15
CA ARG A 85 6.30 0.63 -8.37
C ARG A 85 6.77 2.06 -8.13
N ALA A 86 6.61 2.58 -6.93
CA ALA A 86 6.86 3.98 -6.59
C ALA A 86 8.28 4.25 -6.05
N CYS A 87 8.99 3.23 -5.58
CA CYS A 87 10.38 3.34 -5.11
C CYS A 87 11.40 3.15 -6.25
N GLU A 88 12.64 3.59 -6.02
CA GLU A 88 13.78 3.27 -6.91
C GLU A 88 14.40 1.94 -6.49
N GLY A 89 14.80 1.09 -7.45
CA GLY A 89 15.42 -0.20 -7.16
C GLY A 89 14.49 -1.25 -6.57
N GLY A 90 13.23 -1.31 -7.05
CA GLY A 90 12.14 -2.18 -6.58
C GLY A 90 12.47 -3.67 -6.55
N GLN A 91 13.30 -4.08 -5.60
CA GLN A 91 13.56 -5.47 -5.30
C GLN A 91 12.35 -6.00 -4.55
N LEU A 92 11.66 -6.95 -5.19
CA LEU A 92 10.47 -7.53 -4.61
C LEU A 92 10.92 -8.36 -3.38
N PRO A 93 10.20 -8.32 -2.25
CA PRO A 93 10.55 -9.08 -1.03
C PRO A 93 10.68 -10.58 -1.26
N TRP A 94 10.00 -11.11 -2.28
CA TRP A 94 10.05 -12.52 -2.71
C TRP A 94 11.06 -12.78 -3.84
N GLU A 95 11.76 -11.77 -4.32
CA GLU A 95 12.93 -11.89 -5.20
C GLU A 95 14.25 -11.94 -4.42
N ALA A 96 14.19 -11.99 -3.07
CA ALA A 96 15.32 -12.44 -2.30
C ALA A 96 15.65 -13.86 -2.76
N LYS A 97 16.73 -14.00 -3.54
CA LYS A 97 17.32 -15.31 -3.80
C LYS A 97 17.63 -15.89 -2.43
N ASP A 98 16.99 -17.00 -2.08
CA ASP A 98 17.47 -17.85 -1.01
C ASP A 98 18.88 -18.31 -1.43
N GLU A 99 19.92 -17.64 -0.92
CA GLU A 99 21.31 -18.04 -1.11
C GLU A 99 21.62 -19.36 -0.34
N ASN A 100 20.62 -19.98 0.30
CA ASN A 100 20.70 -21.25 1.01
C ASN A 100 19.79 -22.35 0.44
N ALA A 101 19.46 -22.33 -0.86
CA ALA A 101 18.99 -23.53 -1.53
C ALA A 101 20.21 -24.34 -2.03
N GLU A 102 20.87 -25.04 -1.09
CA GLU A 102 21.77 -26.16 -1.41
C GLU A 102 21.00 -27.35 -1.98
#